data_AF-A0A8T5SUG7-F1
#
_entry.id   AF-A0A8T5SUG7-F1
#
_cell.length_a   1.000
_cell.length_b   1.000
_cell.length_c   1.000
_cell.angle_alpha   90.00
_cell.angle_beta   90.00
_cell.angle_gamma   90.00
#
_symmetry.space_group_name_H-M   'P 1'
#
loop_
_entity.id
_entity.type
_entity.pdbx_description
1 polymer ?
#
loop_
_entity_poly.entity_id
_entity_poly.type
_entity_poly.pdbx_seq_one_letter_code
_entity_poly.pdbx_strand_id
1 'polypeptide(L)'
;MSDEIMARKYEFFSWQGFTVGAVVMVFSLIVQSLISFNVVWTQHAVDYALFIAFSSIVVGIASGGVLVYLFPPDQDVIGIAGLGSDDFTQHLSLILVILALVQPIFTGFVFFYEYFSVDPLIFIWVLLGFAAPSLGLTTAMFERSRAIGADLRVYFAVHEKLDMASLDWLHAIGPRTATYRMGMLESAARRVGGLKITGHEIVRESKQFAVNP
;
A
#
# COMPACT_ATOMS: atom_id res chain seq x y z
N MET A 1 -3.64 -15.37 -23.11
CA MET A 1 -3.52 -14.62 -21.84
C MET A 1 -4.62 -15.17 -20.95
N SER A 2 -4.30 -15.86 -19.84
CA SER A 2 -5.32 -16.59 -19.06
C SER A 2 -6.19 -15.62 -18.25
N ASP A 3 -7.47 -15.96 -18.08
CA ASP A 3 -8.46 -15.14 -17.36
C ASP A 3 -8.06 -14.83 -15.91
N GLU A 4 -7.18 -15.65 -15.29
CA GLU A 4 -6.57 -15.34 -13.99
C GLU A 4 -5.63 -14.13 -14.01
N ILE A 5 -4.88 -13.91 -15.10
CA ILE A 5 -4.00 -12.74 -15.28
C ILE A 5 -4.86 -11.49 -15.46
N MET A 6 -5.99 -11.61 -16.16
CA MET A 6 -6.99 -10.53 -16.26
C MET A 6 -7.65 -10.27 -14.90
N ALA A 7 -8.03 -11.29 -14.13
CA ALA A 7 -8.63 -11.13 -12.80
C ALA A 7 -7.71 -10.39 -11.81
N ARG A 8 -6.41 -10.70 -11.81
CA ARG A 8 -5.41 -9.98 -10.97
C ARG A 8 -5.09 -8.57 -11.46
N LYS A 9 -5.38 -8.21 -12.71
CA LYS A 9 -5.31 -6.81 -13.20
C LYS A 9 -6.34 -5.89 -12.51
N TYR A 10 -7.37 -6.44 -11.87
CA TYR A 10 -8.48 -5.69 -11.26
C TYR A 10 -8.49 -5.66 -9.72
N GLU A 11 -7.47 -6.18 -9.03
CA GLU A 11 -7.41 -5.98 -7.58
C GLU A 11 -6.94 -4.55 -7.27
N PHE A 12 -7.91 -3.65 -7.23
CA PHE A 12 -7.74 -2.25 -6.84
C PHE A 12 -7.23 -2.15 -5.39
N PHE A 13 -7.58 -3.10 -4.53
CA PHE A 13 -7.35 -3.05 -3.08
C PHE A 13 -6.34 -4.10 -2.62
N SER A 14 -5.32 -3.68 -1.85
CA SER A 14 -4.39 -4.64 -1.23
C SER A 14 -4.98 -5.19 0.07
N TRP A 15 -5.41 -6.45 0.04
CA TRP A 15 -5.88 -7.18 1.22
C TRP A 15 -4.77 -7.37 2.25
N GLN A 16 -3.50 -7.53 1.83
CA GLN A 16 -2.38 -7.63 2.76
C GLN A 16 -2.13 -6.29 3.46
N GLY A 17 -2.13 -5.18 2.71
CA GLY A 17 -2.01 -3.84 3.26
C GLY A 17 -3.13 -3.50 4.25
N PHE A 18 -4.37 -3.85 3.90
CA PHE A 18 -5.52 -3.73 4.80
C PHE A 18 -5.31 -4.52 6.09
N THR A 19 -4.97 -5.80 5.97
CA THR A 19 -4.84 -6.71 7.11
C THR A 19 -3.72 -6.24 8.04
N VAL A 20 -2.56 -5.88 7.50
CA VAL A 20 -1.43 -5.39 8.31
C VAL A 20 -1.79 -4.06 8.99
N GLY A 21 -2.38 -3.11 8.27
CA GLY A 21 -2.78 -1.83 8.87
C GLY A 21 -3.80 -2.01 10.00
N ALA A 22 -4.83 -2.83 9.77
CA ALA A 22 -5.87 -3.12 10.76
C ALA A 22 -5.29 -3.84 12.00
N VAL A 23 -4.48 -4.90 11.79
CA VAL A 23 -3.90 -5.70 12.89
C VAL A 23 -2.94 -4.86 13.74
N VAL A 24 -2.09 -4.04 13.11
CA VAL A 24 -1.18 -3.17 13.87
C VAL A 24 -1.97 -2.16 14.70
N MET A 25 -3.07 -1.61 14.16
CA MET A 25 -3.93 -0.69 14.92
C MET A 25 -4.62 -1.38 16.11
N VAL A 26 -5.21 -2.56 15.88
CA VAL A 26 -5.83 -3.37 16.96
C VAL A 26 -4.80 -3.67 18.05
N PHE A 27 -3.63 -4.17 17.66
CA PHE A 27 -2.57 -4.51 18.60
C PHE A 27 -2.12 -3.27 19.40
N SER A 28 -1.93 -2.14 18.73
CA SER A 28 -1.49 -0.90 19.38
C SER A 28 -2.49 -0.41 20.42
N LEU A 29 -3.79 -0.39 20.09
CA LEU A 29 -4.84 0.07 21.02
C LEU A 29 -5.07 -0.93 22.17
N ILE A 30 -5.03 -2.23 21.91
CA ILE A 30 -5.12 -3.24 22.97
C ILE A 30 -3.94 -3.09 23.93
N VAL A 31 -2.70 -3.06 23.43
CA VAL A 31 -1.52 -2.94 24.29
C VAL A 31 -1.52 -1.63 25.05
N GLN A 32 -1.90 -0.51 24.41
CA GLN A 32 -2.09 0.77 25.08
C GLN A 32 -3.06 0.64 26.25
N SER A 33 -4.25 0.10 26.01
CA SER A 33 -5.27 -0.03 27.06
C SER A 33 -4.81 -0.91 28.22
N LEU A 34 -4.07 -1.99 27.96
CA LEU A 34 -3.58 -2.89 29.00
C LEU A 34 -2.50 -2.25 29.87
N ILE A 35 -1.65 -1.39 29.29
CA ILE A 35 -0.55 -0.73 29.99
C ILE A 35 -1.03 0.54 30.70
N SER A 36 -1.78 1.39 30.00
CA SER A 36 -2.09 2.74 30.48
C SER A 36 -3.41 2.82 31.25
N PHE A 37 -4.43 2.04 30.89
CA PHE A 37 -5.78 2.16 31.48
C PHE A 37 -6.62 0.89 31.37
N ASN A 38 -6.17 -0.20 32.02
CA ASN A 38 -6.85 -1.51 31.93
C ASN A 38 -8.33 -1.46 32.37
N VAL A 39 -8.66 -0.54 33.28
CA VAL A 39 -10.02 -0.32 33.78
C VAL A 39 -11.07 -0.08 32.68
N VAL A 40 -10.69 0.37 31.49
CA VAL A 40 -11.61 0.51 30.35
C VAL A 40 -12.30 -0.81 29.99
N TRP A 41 -11.64 -1.95 30.20
CA TRP A 41 -12.19 -3.28 29.91
C TRP A 41 -13.23 -3.76 30.92
N THR A 42 -13.36 -3.10 32.06
CA THR A 42 -14.39 -3.42 33.05
C THR A 42 -15.52 -2.39 33.05
N GLN A 43 -15.21 -1.12 32.78
CA GLN A 43 -16.19 -0.03 32.81
C GLN A 43 -16.83 0.24 31.45
N HIS A 44 -16.08 0.15 30.35
CA HIS A 44 -16.51 0.53 29.00
C HIS A 44 -16.07 -0.48 27.92
N ALA A 45 -16.08 -1.78 28.26
CA ALA A 45 -15.52 -2.83 27.41
C ALA A 45 -16.10 -2.87 26.00
N VAL A 46 -17.43 -2.75 25.89
CA VAL A 46 -18.16 -2.82 24.63
C VAL A 46 -17.86 -1.60 23.76
N ASP A 47 -17.95 -0.40 24.35
CA ASP A 47 -17.69 0.85 23.64
C ASP A 47 -16.25 0.91 23.13
N TYR A 48 -15.30 0.46 23.96
CA TYR A 48 -13.88 0.45 23.60
C TYR A 48 -13.57 -0.61 22.53
N ALA A 49 -14.21 -1.77 22.58
CA ALA A 49 -14.10 -2.78 21.52
C ALA A 49 -14.66 -2.28 20.18
N LEU A 50 -15.79 -1.56 20.20
CA LEU A 50 -16.37 -0.94 19.01
C LEU A 50 -15.45 0.16 18.45
N PHE A 51 -14.83 0.96 19.32
CA PHE A 51 -13.83 1.95 18.94
C PHE A 51 -12.62 1.29 18.25
N ILE A 52 -12.05 0.23 18.84
CA ILE A 52 -10.95 -0.52 18.22
C ILE A 52 -11.35 -1.06 16.85
N ALA A 53 -12.53 -1.68 16.75
CA ALA A 53 -13.03 -2.22 15.50
C ALA A 53 -13.16 -1.12 14.43
N PHE A 54 -13.83 -0.01 14.77
CA PHE A 54 -14.01 1.11 13.85
C PHE A 54 -12.68 1.71 13.39
N SER A 55 -11.77 2.02 14.31
CA SER A 55 -10.47 2.60 13.98
C SER A 55 -9.58 1.65 13.18
N SER A 56 -9.61 0.35 13.48
CA SER A 56 -8.87 -0.65 12.71
C SER A 56 -9.38 -0.78 11.27
N ILE A 57 -10.70 -0.69 11.06
CA ILE A 57 -11.32 -0.72 9.73
C ILE A 57 -10.91 0.53 8.94
N VAL A 58 -11.00 1.72 9.53
CA VAL A 58 -10.61 2.98 8.88
C VAL A 58 -9.14 2.94 8.44
N VAL A 59 -8.25 2.55 9.37
CA VAL A 59 -6.81 2.46 9.10
C VAL A 59 -6.49 1.37 8.07
N GLY A 60 -7.16 0.22 8.17
CA GLY A 60 -7.04 -0.86 7.20
C GLY A 60 -7.46 -0.39 5.81
N ILE A 61 -8.64 0.23 5.68
CA ILE A 61 -9.16 0.71 4.37
C ILE A 61 -8.19 1.71 3.76
N ALA A 62 -7.68 2.66 4.53
CA ALA A 62 -6.69 3.60 4.03
C ALA A 62 -5.40 2.88 3.60
N SER A 63 -4.91 1.92 4.40
CA SER A 63 -3.69 1.17 4.10
C SER A 63 -3.80 0.32 2.82
N GLY A 64 -4.94 -0.34 2.61
CA GLY A 64 -5.19 -1.18 1.43
C GLY A 64 -5.62 -0.38 0.19
N GLY A 65 -6.26 0.77 0.38
CA GLY A 65 -6.87 1.57 -0.67
C GLY A 65 -5.98 2.67 -1.26
N VAL A 66 -4.94 3.13 -0.56
CA VAL A 66 -4.06 4.21 -1.06
C VAL A 66 -3.36 3.86 -2.38
N LEU A 67 -3.05 2.57 -2.62
CA LEU A 67 -2.43 2.15 -3.88
C LEU A 67 -3.34 2.27 -5.10
N VAL A 68 -4.66 2.21 -4.92
CA VAL A 68 -5.66 2.45 -5.99
C VAL A 68 -5.39 3.81 -6.66
N TYR A 69 -5.07 4.79 -5.83
CA TYR A 69 -5.00 6.19 -6.21
C TYR A 69 -3.61 6.62 -6.67
N LEU A 70 -2.57 5.90 -6.25
CA LEU A 70 -1.19 6.13 -6.71
C LEU A 70 -0.87 5.37 -8.01
N PHE A 71 -1.60 4.28 -8.32
CA PHE A 71 -1.35 3.41 -9.47
C PHE A 71 -2.63 3.03 -10.25
N PRO A 72 -3.23 3.94 -11.01
CA PRO A 72 -4.32 3.58 -11.92
C PRO A 72 -3.87 2.59 -13.01
N PRO A 73 -4.56 1.45 -13.23
CA PRO A 73 -4.24 0.52 -14.31
C PRO A 73 -4.57 1.12 -15.69
N ASP A 74 -4.04 0.46 -16.75
CA ASP A 74 -4.33 0.74 -18.16
C ASP A 74 -5.80 1.13 -18.39
N GLN A 75 -5.99 2.30 -18.99
CA GLN A 75 -7.25 3.02 -19.14
C GLN A 75 -8.16 2.49 -20.26
N ASP A 76 -8.32 1.18 -20.40
CA ASP A 76 -9.21 0.61 -21.44
C ASP A 76 -10.66 0.40 -20.98
N VAL A 77 -11.02 0.87 -19.78
CA VAL A 77 -12.42 0.98 -19.34
C VAL A 77 -12.85 2.44 -19.41
N ILE A 78 -13.44 2.80 -20.55
CA ILE A 78 -14.17 4.05 -20.79
C ILE A 78 -15.27 4.17 -19.73
N GLY A 79 -14.97 4.88 -18.65
CA GLY A 79 -15.84 5.01 -17.46
C GLY A 79 -15.06 5.26 -16.17
N ILE A 80 -13.81 4.79 -16.06
CA ILE A 80 -12.89 5.05 -14.93
C ILE A 80 -11.68 5.90 -15.37
N ALA A 81 -11.55 6.15 -16.69
CA ALA A 81 -10.51 6.97 -17.31
C ALA A 81 -10.36 8.40 -16.77
N GLY A 82 -11.35 8.91 -16.00
CA GLY A 82 -11.28 10.24 -15.36
C GLY A 82 -10.68 10.27 -13.95
N LEU A 83 -10.44 9.13 -13.29
CA LEU A 83 -9.95 9.15 -11.90
C LEU A 83 -8.41 9.11 -11.83
N GLY A 84 -7.74 8.41 -12.75
CA GLY A 84 -6.31 8.11 -12.61
C GLY A 84 -5.31 9.23 -12.93
N SER A 85 -5.78 10.37 -13.43
CA SER A 85 -4.93 11.52 -13.79
C SER A 85 -5.27 12.78 -13.00
N ASP A 86 -6.42 12.81 -12.33
CA ASP A 86 -6.93 14.04 -11.73
C ASP A 86 -6.41 14.20 -10.30
N ASP A 87 -6.04 15.43 -9.96
CA ASP A 87 -5.74 15.90 -8.60
C ASP A 87 -6.71 15.30 -7.57
N PHE A 88 -7.97 15.03 -7.96
CA PHE A 88 -9.00 14.38 -7.15
C PHE A 88 -8.59 13.03 -6.54
N THR A 89 -7.93 12.12 -7.27
CA THR A 89 -7.53 10.82 -6.67
C THR A 89 -6.34 10.96 -5.74
N GLN A 90 -5.41 11.86 -6.03
CA GLN A 90 -4.33 12.20 -5.10
C GLN A 90 -4.88 12.87 -3.84
N HIS A 91 -5.87 13.75 -3.97
CA HIS A 91 -6.58 14.35 -2.85
C HIS A 91 -7.35 13.30 -2.04
N LEU A 92 -8.01 12.35 -2.68
CA LEU A 92 -8.73 11.28 -1.99
C LEU A 92 -7.77 10.35 -1.24
N SER A 93 -6.63 10.00 -1.85
CA SER A 93 -5.55 9.28 -1.17
C SER A 93 -5.03 10.05 0.04
N LEU A 94 -4.80 11.35 -0.10
CA LEU A 94 -4.33 12.21 0.98
C LEU A 94 -5.36 12.30 2.11
N ILE A 95 -6.64 12.44 1.77
CA ILE A 95 -7.76 12.45 2.74
C ILE A 95 -7.80 11.12 3.49
N LEU A 96 -7.66 9.98 2.81
CA LEU A 96 -7.64 8.67 3.46
C LEU A 96 -6.46 8.52 4.42
N VAL A 97 -5.27 8.98 4.02
CA VAL A 97 -4.09 8.99 4.90
C VAL A 97 -4.32 9.88 6.11
N ILE A 98 -4.79 11.12 5.91
CA ILE A 98 -5.10 12.03 7.02
C ILE A 98 -6.15 11.43 7.94
N LEU A 99 -7.21 10.82 7.39
CA LEU A 99 -8.25 10.18 8.16
C LEU A 99 -7.70 9.02 8.99
N ALA A 100 -6.84 8.17 8.42
CA ALA A 100 -6.23 7.07 9.16
C ALA A 100 -5.28 7.53 10.28
N LEU A 101 -4.64 8.68 10.12
CA LEU A 101 -3.76 9.26 11.15
C LEU A 101 -4.58 9.95 12.26
N VAL A 102 -5.59 10.73 11.89
CA VAL A 102 -6.31 11.60 12.82
C VAL A 102 -7.44 10.87 13.52
N GLN A 103 -8.19 10.02 12.82
CA GLN A 103 -9.43 9.43 13.34
C GLN A 103 -9.20 8.62 14.63
N PRO A 104 -8.22 7.71 14.74
CA PRO A 104 -8.05 6.92 15.96
C PRO A 104 -7.74 7.79 17.18
N ILE A 105 -6.90 8.80 17.01
CA ILE A 105 -6.52 9.73 18.08
C ILE A 105 -7.70 10.61 18.46
N PHE A 106 -8.34 11.24 17.47
CA PHE A 106 -9.45 12.16 17.69
C PHE A 106 -10.62 11.45 18.38
N THR A 107 -11.03 10.28 17.87
CA THR A 107 -12.11 9.50 18.46
C THR A 107 -11.72 8.98 19.85
N GLY A 108 -10.45 8.58 20.07
CA GLY A 108 -9.94 8.25 21.40
C GLY A 108 -10.09 9.39 22.41
N PHE A 109 -9.67 10.61 22.06
CA PHE A 109 -9.81 11.77 22.94
C PHE A 109 -11.26 12.22 23.13
N VAL A 110 -12.13 12.10 22.12
CA VAL A 110 -13.53 12.54 22.23
C VAL A 110 -14.36 11.60 23.11
N PHE A 111 -14.22 10.29 22.93
CA PHE A 111 -15.06 9.31 23.62
C PHE A 111 -14.42 8.71 24.87
N PHE A 112 -13.09 8.74 24.98
CA PHE A 112 -12.32 8.15 26.08
C PHE A 112 -11.35 9.16 26.71
N TYR A 113 -11.78 10.44 26.79
CA TYR A 113 -10.98 11.54 27.32
C TYR A 113 -10.35 11.23 28.69
N GLU A 114 -11.13 10.68 29.60
CA GLU A 114 -10.70 10.37 30.98
C GLU A 114 -9.53 9.39 31.04
N TYR A 115 -9.37 8.55 30.00
CA TYR A 115 -8.28 7.59 29.89
C TYR A 115 -7.10 8.16 29.08
N PHE A 116 -7.39 8.80 27.94
CA PHE A 116 -6.36 9.30 27.03
C PHE A 116 -5.65 10.56 27.55
N SER A 117 -6.33 11.43 28.29
CA SER A 117 -5.77 12.68 28.82
C SER A 117 -4.75 12.47 29.94
N VAL A 118 -4.83 11.33 30.63
CA VAL A 118 -3.95 10.98 31.75
C VAL A 118 -2.94 9.90 31.41
N ASP A 119 -2.92 9.41 30.17
CA ASP A 119 -1.98 8.39 29.71
C ASP A 119 -0.56 8.99 29.59
N PRO A 120 0.39 8.57 30.45
CA PRO A 120 1.75 9.13 30.45
C PRO A 120 2.53 8.75 29.19
N LEU A 121 2.10 7.73 28.44
CA LEU A 121 2.75 7.23 27.25
C LEU A 121 2.02 7.65 25.96
N ILE A 122 1.06 8.57 26.05
CA ILE A 122 0.18 8.95 24.93
C ILE A 122 0.95 9.33 23.66
N PHE A 123 2.09 10.02 23.79
CA PHE A 123 2.93 10.39 22.65
C PHE A 123 3.53 9.17 21.93
N ILE A 124 3.90 8.12 22.66
CA ILE A 124 4.42 6.88 22.08
C ILE A 124 3.30 6.17 21.32
N TRP A 125 2.10 6.11 21.90
CA TRP A 125 0.94 5.49 21.25
C TRP A 125 0.47 6.24 20.00
N VAL A 126 0.55 7.57 20.00
CA VAL A 126 0.30 8.40 18.82
C VAL A 126 1.30 8.06 17.70
N LEU A 127 2.61 7.97 18.02
CA LEU A 127 3.63 7.61 17.04
C LEU A 127 3.45 6.19 16.50
N LEU A 128 3.10 5.22 17.35
CA LEU A 128 2.77 3.86 16.92
C LEU A 128 1.50 3.82 16.07
N GLY A 129 0.50 4.62 16.41
CA GLY A 129 -0.71 4.81 15.62
C GLY A 129 -0.40 5.34 14.21
N PHE A 130 0.59 6.23 14.07
CA PHE A 130 1.07 6.71 12.78
C PHE A 130 1.89 5.68 11.99
N ALA A 131 2.55 4.74 12.69
CA ALA A 131 3.26 3.65 12.05
C ALA A 131 2.31 2.63 11.41
N ALA A 132 1.11 2.41 11.97
CA ALA A 132 0.13 1.45 11.46
C ALA A 132 -0.24 1.64 9.98
N PRO A 133 -0.71 2.82 9.51
CA PRO A 133 -1.00 3.04 8.10
C PRO A 133 0.26 2.97 7.23
N SER A 134 1.42 3.39 7.75
CA SER A 134 2.69 3.37 7.04
C SER A 134 3.16 1.93 6.77
N LEU A 135 3.04 1.03 7.76
CA LEU A 135 3.37 -0.39 7.63
C LEU A 135 2.39 -1.12 6.71
N GLY A 136 1.10 -0.81 6.81
CA GLY A 136 0.07 -1.33 5.91
C GLY A 136 0.36 -0.93 4.45
N LEU A 137 0.59 0.36 4.19
CA LEU A 137 0.95 0.86 2.87
C LEU A 137 2.24 0.21 2.32
N THR A 138 3.26 0.10 3.16
CA THR A 138 4.54 -0.53 2.78
C THR A 138 4.31 -1.98 2.36
N THR A 139 3.52 -2.73 3.13
CA THR A 139 3.18 -4.12 2.82
C THR A 139 2.43 -4.22 1.49
N ALA A 140 1.47 -3.32 1.26
CA ALA A 140 0.75 -3.23 0.01
C ALA A 140 1.71 -3.00 -1.18
N MET A 141 2.71 -2.12 -1.02
CA MET A 141 3.71 -1.87 -2.06
C MET A 141 4.59 -3.10 -2.33
N PHE A 142 4.95 -3.86 -1.28
CA PHE A 142 5.69 -5.11 -1.44
C PHE A 142 4.88 -6.18 -2.17
N GLU A 143 3.59 -6.32 -1.86
CA GLU A 143 2.67 -7.21 -2.56
C GLU A 143 2.60 -6.84 -4.04
N ARG A 144 2.42 -5.55 -4.36
CA ARG A 144 2.36 -5.06 -5.74
C ARG A 144 3.67 -5.27 -6.48
N SER A 145 4.81 -4.99 -5.84
CA SER A 145 6.14 -5.24 -6.43
C SER A 145 6.35 -6.72 -6.74
N ARG A 146 5.86 -7.63 -5.88
CA ARG A 146 5.92 -9.07 -6.12
C ARG A 146 5.05 -9.49 -7.31
N ALA A 147 3.85 -8.93 -7.44
CA ALA A 147 2.96 -9.17 -8.57
C ALA A 147 3.60 -8.72 -9.89
N ILE A 148 4.12 -7.49 -9.94
CA ILE A 148 4.86 -6.96 -11.11
C ILE A 148 6.06 -7.86 -11.44
N GLY A 149 6.81 -8.32 -10.43
CA GLY A 149 7.92 -9.24 -10.64
C GLY A 149 7.49 -10.58 -11.23
N ALA A 150 6.31 -11.09 -10.87
CA ALA A 150 5.75 -12.30 -11.47
C ALA A 150 5.36 -12.06 -12.94
N ASP A 151 4.75 -10.91 -13.26
CA ASP A 151 4.40 -10.54 -14.63
C ASP A 151 5.65 -10.38 -15.50
N LEU A 152 6.71 -9.76 -14.98
CA LEU A 152 7.99 -9.66 -15.66
C LEU A 152 8.59 -11.04 -15.97
N ARG A 153 8.52 -12.00 -15.04
CA ARG A 153 8.99 -13.38 -15.31
C ARG A 153 8.25 -14.03 -16.46
N VAL A 154 6.94 -13.83 -16.54
CA VAL A 154 6.10 -14.36 -17.63
C VAL A 154 6.45 -13.66 -18.95
N TYR A 155 6.58 -12.33 -18.94
CA TYR A 155 6.93 -11.56 -20.14
C TYR A 155 8.30 -11.97 -20.71
N PHE A 156 9.33 -12.03 -19.87
CA PHE A 156 10.69 -12.39 -20.26
C PHE A 156 10.91 -13.90 -20.50
N ALA A 157 9.86 -14.73 -20.32
CA ALA A 157 9.90 -16.12 -20.76
C ALA A 157 10.02 -16.20 -22.29
N VAL A 158 9.43 -15.24 -23.02
CA VAL A 158 9.39 -15.21 -24.49
C VAL A 158 9.99 -13.95 -25.11
N HIS A 159 10.24 -12.89 -24.31
CA HIS A 159 10.89 -11.66 -24.77
C HIS A 159 12.30 -11.51 -24.19
N GLU A 160 13.18 -10.83 -24.92
CA GLU A 160 14.56 -10.56 -24.48
C GLU A 160 14.74 -9.16 -23.88
N LYS A 161 13.87 -8.21 -24.26
CA LYS A 161 13.93 -6.83 -23.80
C LYS A 161 12.53 -6.23 -23.60
N LEU A 162 12.44 -5.27 -22.68
CA LEU A 162 11.30 -4.40 -22.46
C LEU A 162 11.81 -2.95 -22.44
N ASP A 163 11.35 -2.13 -23.39
CA ASP A 163 11.66 -0.70 -23.41
C ASP A 163 10.58 0.09 -22.64
N MET A 164 10.94 0.64 -21.48
CA MET A 164 10.03 1.40 -20.63
C MET A 164 9.63 2.75 -21.26
N ALA A 165 10.39 3.28 -22.21
CA ALA A 165 10.05 4.51 -22.93
C ALA A 165 8.87 4.30 -23.90
N SER A 166 8.70 3.08 -24.42
CA SER A 166 7.61 2.70 -25.32
C SER A 166 6.29 2.35 -24.62
N LEU A 167 6.26 2.40 -23.28
CA LEU A 167 5.06 2.07 -22.51
C LEU A 167 4.17 3.29 -22.39
N ASP A 168 3.20 3.44 -23.29
CA ASP A 168 2.29 4.59 -23.34
C ASP A 168 1.58 4.84 -22.00
N TRP A 169 1.18 3.78 -21.29
CA TRP A 169 0.55 3.87 -19.96
C TRP A 169 1.46 4.40 -18.85
N LEU A 170 2.78 4.36 -19.07
CA LEU A 170 3.78 4.86 -18.14
C LEU A 170 3.96 6.38 -18.31
N HIS A 171 3.76 6.90 -19.52
CA HIS A 171 3.93 8.32 -19.87
C HIS A 171 2.62 9.10 -20.03
N ALA A 172 1.49 8.42 -20.18
CA ALA A 172 0.15 9.01 -20.32
C ALA A 172 -0.35 9.69 -19.03
N ILE A 173 0.35 9.51 -17.91
CA ILE A 173 -0.01 10.07 -16.61
C ILE A 173 1.16 10.95 -16.18
N GLY A 174 0.88 12.21 -15.81
CA GLY A 174 1.87 13.28 -15.67
C GLY A 174 3.22 12.91 -15.02
N PRO A 175 4.28 13.69 -15.26
CA PRO A 175 5.69 13.29 -15.11
C PRO A 175 6.08 12.72 -13.74
N ARG A 176 5.43 13.16 -12.65
CA ARG A 176 5.65 12.65 -11.30
C ARG A 176 5.19 11.21 -11.12
N THR A 177 4.01 10.88 -11.65
CA THR A 177 3.42 9.53 -11.55
C THR A 177 4.16 8.55 -12.44
N ALA A 178 4.58 8.99 -13.63
CA ALA A 178 5.45 8.23 -14.53
C ALA A 178 6.76 7.80 -13.84
N THR A 179 7.44 8.76 -13.19
CA THR A 179 8.70 8.51 -12.45
C THR A 179 8.51 7.47 -11.34
N TYR A 180 7.41 7.57 -10.59
CA TYR A 180 7.11 6.65 -9.49
C TYR A 180 6.81 5.23 -9.99
N ARG A 181 6.06 5.10 -11.09
CA ARG A 181 5.78 3.81 -11.76
C ARG A 181 7.04 3.16 -12.31
N MET A 182 7.89 3.95 -12.94
CA MET A 182 9.19 3.50 -13.45
C MET A 182 10.04 2.95 -12.30
N GLY A 183 10.15 3.70 -11.19
CA GLY A 183 10.88 3.24 -10.00
C GLY A 183 10.32 1.96 -9.39
N MET A 184 9.00 1.75 -9.42
CA MET A 184 8.40 0.48 -9.00
C MET A 184 8.75 -0.68 -9.95
N LEU A 185 8.68 -0.46 -11.26
CA LEU A 185 9.00 -1.47 -12.27
C LEU A 185 10.47 -1.87 -12.16
N GLU A 186 11.38 -0.90 -11.99
CA GLU A 186 12.79 -1.12 -11.74
C GLU A 186 13.04 -1.90 -10.45
N SER A 187 12.40 -1.50 -9.35
CA SER A 187 12.50 -2.19 -8.07
C SER A 187 12.02 -3.64 -8.15
N ALA A 188 10.94 -3.89 -8.89
CA ALA A 188 10.43 -5.24 -9.15
C ALA A 188 11.38 -6.04 -10.05
N ALA A 189 11.91 -5.45 -11.12
CA ALA A 189 12.83 -6.09 -12.05
C ALA A 189 14.13 -6.54 -11.36
N ARG A 190 14.70 -5.72 -10.47
CA ARG A 190 15.90 -6.09 -9.67
C ARG A 190 15.71 -7.34 -8.80
N ARG A 191 14.47 -7.71 -8.48
CA ARG A 191 14.14 -8.89 -7.67
C ARG A 191 13.85 -10.14 -8.51
N VAL A 192 13.88 -10.01 -9.83
CA VAL A 192 13.74 -11.13 -10.76
C VAL A 192 15.13 -11.53 -11.23
N GLY A 193 15.55 -12.76 -10.90
CA GLY A 193 16.85 -13.27 -11.30
C GLY A 193 16.99 -13.35 -12.83
N GLY A 194 18.13 -12.90 -13.34
CA GLY A 194 18.42 -12.89 -14.78
C GLY A 194 17.78 -11.73 -15.54
N LEU A 195 17.31 -10.68 -14.86
CA LEU A 195 16.94 -9.40 -15.48
C LEU A 195 17.93 -8.31 -15.04
N LYS A 196 18.33 -7.47 -15.98
CA LYS A 196 19.20 -6.32 -15.77
C LYS A 196 18.53 -5.06 -16.30
N ILE A 197 18.68 -3.96 -15.57
CA ILE A 197 18.22 -2.63 -16.00
C ILE A 197 19.37 -1.92 -16.69
N THR A 198 19.14 -1.42 -17.90
CA THR A 198 20.11 -0.66 -18.70
C THR A 198 19.43 0.59 -19.24
N GLY A 199 19.63 1.73 -18.57
CA GLY A 199 18.92 2.97 -18.92
C GLY A 199 17.40 2.81 -18.77
N HIS A 200 16.66 2.98 -19.87
CA HIS A 200 15.20 2.81 -19.90
C HIS A 200 14.76 1.39 -20.30
N GLU A 201 15.70 0.46 -20.50
CA GLU A 201 15.39 -0.91 -20.90
C GLU A 201 15.58 -1.88 -19.73
N ILE A 202 14.68 -2.85 -19.61
CA ILE A 202 14.89 -4.07 -18.84
C ILE A 202 15.26 -5.16 -19.84
N VAL A 203 16.39 -5.81 -19.64
CA VAL A 203 16.93 -6.85 -20.54
C VAL A 203 17.15 -8.15 -19.80
N ARG A 204 16.90 -9.26 -20.46
CA ARG A 204 17.21 -10.59 -19.95
C ARG A 204 18.73 -10.80 -20.03
N GLU A 205 19.35 -11.10 -18.89
CA GLU A 205 20.75 -11.51 -18.88
C GLU A 205 20.87 -12.83 -19.63
N SER A 206 21.52 -12.79 -20.79
CA SER A 206 21.96 -14.00 -21.47
C SER A 206 22.97 -14.69 -20.55
N LYS A 207 22.75 -15.97 -20.23
CA LYS A 207 23.79 -16.81 -19.66
C LYS A 207 24.91 -16.88 -20.69
N GLN A 208 25.89 -15.99 -20.60
CA GLN A 208 27.18 -16.19 -21.26
C GLN A 208 27.80 -17.41 -20.58
N PHE A 209 27.55 -18.60 -21.14
CA PHE A 209 28.45 -19.71 -20.96
C PHE A 209 29.79 -19.24 -21.53
N ALA A 210 30.72 -18.89 -20.64
CA ALA A 210 32.11 -18.71 -20.99
C ALA A 210 32.65 -20.07 -21.45
N VAL A 211 32.55 -20.34 -22.75
CA VAL A 211 33.33 -21.39 -23.39
C VAL A 211 34.71 -20.80 -23.58
N ASN A 212 35.61 -21.01 -22.60
CA ASN A 212 37.03 -20.78 -22.82
C ASN A 212 37.56 -21.89 -23.74
N PRO A 213 38.19 -21.56 -24.88
CA PRO A 213 38.97 -22.53 -25.67
C PRO A 213 40.24 -22.98 -24.95
#